data_AF-A0AAN7R4T6-F1
#
_entry.id   AF-A0AAN7R4T6-F1
#
_cell.length_a   1.000
_cell.length_b   1.000
_cell.length_c   1.000
_cell.angle_alpha   90.00
_cell.angle_beta   90.00
_cell.angle_gamma   90.00
#
_symmetry.space_group_name_H-M   'P 1'
#
loop_
_entity.id
_entity.type
_entity.pdbx_description
1 polymer ?
#
loop_
_entity_poly.entity_id
_entity_poly.type
_entity_poly.pdbx_seq_one_letter_code
_entity_poly.pdbx_strand_id
1 'polypeptide(L)'
;MFKLCPYNCKMYSGLLVQRWKKYGVHRLTFMERHCPPISDRKECLIPPPDGYKPPIRWPKSRDECWYRNVPYDWINKQKSNQHWLRKQGEKFLFPGGGTMFPDGVSAYVDLMQDLIPGMKDGTVRTAIDTGCGVASWGGDLLDRGILTVSLAPRDNHEAQVQFALERGIPAILGIISTQRLPFPSNSFDMAHCSRCLIPWTEFGGIYLLEINRILRPGGFWVLSGPPVNYQRRWRGWNTTIEEQKTDYDNLQKLLTSMCFKLYNKRDDIAVWQKTSNSSCYSSKLSKTNAYPPKCDDSLEPNSAWYTPLRPCVMVPSPNLKKSDLSSIPKWPKRLHFPPERLSEIFGGSASAFKHDDSKWKVRAKHYKTLLPALGTDKIRNVMDMNTVYGGFAAAMIDDPIWVMNIVSSYGPNTLSVVYDRGLIGTYHDW
;
A
#
# COMPACT_ATOMS: atom_id res chain seq x y z
N MET A 1 -12.18 27.82 16.66
CA MET A 1 -11.09 26.93 17.10
C MET A 1 -11.74 25.66 17.65
N PHE A 2 -11.43 24.48 17.12
CA PHE A 2 -12.05 23.22 17.58
C PHE A 2 -11.59 22.90 19.01
N LYS A 3 -12.50 22.38 19.86
CA LYS A 3 -12.15 21.96 21.22
C LYS A 3 -11.24 20.72 21.17
N LEU A 4 -10.33 20.58 22.13
CA LEU A 4 -9.55 19.35 22.27
C LEU A 4 -10.43 18.23 22.85
N CYS A 5 -10.21 17.00 22.37
CA CYS A 5 -10.88 15.84 22.96
C CYS A 5 -10.38 15.61 24.39
N PRO A 6 -11.21 15.01 25.27
CA PRO A 6 -10.76 14.66 26.62
C PRO A 6 -9.54 13.74 26.57
N TYR A 7 -8.70 13.76 27.62
CA TYR A 7 -7.41 13.05 27.67
C TYR A 7 -7.50 11.52 27.48
N ASN A 8 -8.68 10.94 27.62
CA ASN A 8 -8.98 9.54 27.37
C ASN A 8 -9.27 9.22 25.88
N CYS A 9 -9.30 10.23 25.03
CA CYS A 9 -9.38 10.18 23.57
C CYS A 9 -8.00 10.47 22.98
N LYS A 10 -6.98 9.69 23.34
CA LYS A 10 -5.70 9.73 22.61
C LYS A 10 -5.79 8.79 21.42
N MET A 11 -5.01 9.06 20.39
CA MET A 11 -4.77 8.10 19.29
C MET A 11 -4.45 6.70 19.83
N TYR A 12 -3.82 6.62 21.01
CA TYR A 12 -3.35 5.42 21.70
C TYR A 12 -4.11 5.04 22.98
N SER A 13 -5.22 5.71 23.36
CA SER A 13 -5.91 5.40 24.64
C SER A 13 -7.39 5.02 24.53
N GLY A 14 -7.74 4.01 25.32
CA GLY A 14 -9.02 3.78 25.99
C GLY A 14 -10.31 3.72 25.16
N LEU A 15 -10.87 4.87 24.80
CA LEU A 15 -12.29 4.96 24.42
C LEU A 15 -12.57 4.61 22.95
N LEU A 16 -11.63 4.90 22.05
CA LEU A 16 -11.67 4.33 20.69
C LEU A 16 -11.16 2.87 20.67
N VAL A 17 -10.45 2.45 21.74
CA VAL A 17 -9.61 1.25 21.80
C VAL A 17 -10.37 -0.02 22.21
N GLN A 18 -11.66 0.03 22.51
CA GLN A 18 -12.44 -1.20 22.74
C GLN A 18 -13.52 -1.47 21.70
N ARG A 19 -13.72 -0.59 20.71
CA ARG A 19 -14.78 -0.82 19.72
C ARG A 19 -14.50 -2.04 18.85
N TRP A 20 -13.24 -2.33 18.54
CA TRP A 20 -12.85 -3.54 17.82
C TRP A 20 -13.37 -4.82 18.50
N LYS A 21 -13.46 -4.86 19.83
CA LYS A 21 -13.99 -6.00 20.59
C LYS A 21 -15.46 -6.32 20.30
N LYS A 22 -16.20 -5.37 19.71
CA LYS A 22 -17.61 -5.56 19.32
C LYS A 22 -17.75 -6.29 17.98
N TYR A 23 -16.66 -6.49 17.24
CA TYR A 23 -16.68 -7.12 15.93
C TYR A 23 -16.12 -8.54 15.99
N GLY A 24 -16.53 -9.36 15.03
CA GLY A 24 -16.16 -10.77 14.98
C GLY A 24 -14.67 -10.99 14.68
N VAL A 25 -14.21 -12.20 15.00
CA VAL A 25 -12.87 -12.70 14.67
C VAL A 25 -12.77 -13.27 13.26
N HIS A 26 -13.90 -13.64 12.65
CA HIS A 26 -13.96 -14.20 11.31
C HIS A 26 -13.31 -13.24 10.30
N ARG A 27 -12.37 -13.73 9.50
CA ARG A 27 -11.56 -12.93 8.56
C ARG A 27 -10.94 -11.68 9.16
N LEU A 28 -10.73 -11.66 10.48
CA LEU A 28 -10.12 -10.56 11.22
C LEU A 28 -10.91 -9.24 11.12
N THR A 29 -12.25 -9.30 11.02
CA THR A 29 -13.09 -8.09 10.90
C THR A 29 -12.85 -7.07 12.01
N PHE A 30 -12.50 -7.52 13.23
CA PHE A 30 -12.15 -6.62 14.33
C PHE A 30 -10.95 -5.71 14.06
N MET A 31 -10.05 -6.08 13.14
CA MET A 31 -8.89 -5.27 12.75
C MET A 31 -9.19 -4.27 11.62
N GLU A 32 -10.39 -4.31 11.03
CA GLU A 32 -10.81 -3.30 10.07
C GLU A 32 -11.01 -1.92 10.73
N ARG A 33 -11.10 -0.88 9.90
CA ARG A 33 -11.41 0.47 10.36
C ARG A 33 -12.89 0.55 10.76
N HIS A 34 -13.14 0.84 12.03
CA HIS A 34 -14.49 0.99 12.59
C HIS A 34 -14.77 2.42 13.05
N CYS A 35 -15.37 3.22 12.17
CA CYS A 35 -15.75 4.59 12.49
C CYS A 35 -16.92 4.64 13.49
N PRO A 36 -16.98 5.65 14.39
CA PRO A 36 -18.12 5.84 15.26
C PRO A 36 -19.42 6.12 14.47
N PRO A 37 -20.57 5.59 14.93
CA PRO A 37 -21.86 6.07 14.46
C PRO A 37 -22.01 7.56 14.79
N ILE A 38 -22.88 8.26 14.07
CA ILE A 38 -23.03 9.73 14.17
C ILE A 38 -23.24 10.18 15.62
N SER A 39 -24.04 9.44 16.41
CA SER A 39 -24.30 9.71 17.83
C SER A 39 -23.04 9.70 18.71
N ASP A 40 -22.02 8.93 18.33
CA ASP A 40 -20.79 8.74 19.09
C ASP A 40 -19.62 9.59 18.54
N ARG A 41 -19.81 10.28 17.40
CA ARG A 41 -18.77 11.13 16.81
C ARG A 41 -18.52 12.32 17.72
N LYS A 42 -17.26 12.59 18.01
CA LYS A 42 -16.83 13.74 18.81
C LYS A 42 -16.28 14.80 17.86
N GLU A 43 -16.82 16.02 17.95
CA GLU A 43 -16.35 17.18 17.21
C GLU A 43 -15.20 17.86 17.96
N CYS A 44 -14.08 17.15 18.08
CA CYS A 44 -12.91 17.63 18.79
C CYS A 44 -11.61 17.18 18.11
N LEU A 45 -10.54 17.93 18.35
CA LEU A 45 -9.20 17.56 17.89
C LEU A 45 -8.54 16.64 18.91
N ILE A 46 -8.05 15.49 18.44
CA ILE A 46 -7.24 14.60 19.26
C ILE A 46 -5.91 15.31 19.56
N PRO A 47 -5.57 15.58 20.84
CA PRO A 47 -4.30 16.22 21.17
C PRO A 47 -3.13 15.27 20.86
N PRO A 48 -1.96 15.80 20.50
CA PRO A 48 -0.75 14.99 20.38
C PRO A 48 -0.37 14.37 21.75
N PRO A 49 0.41 13.28 21.76
CA PRO A 49 0.95 12.71 23.00
C PRO A 49 1.75 13.74 23.83
N ASP A 50 1.77 13.57 25.16
CA ASP A 50 2.56 14.43 26.05
C ASP A 50 4.05 14.34 25.70
N GLY A 51 4.67 15.50 25.43
CA GLY A 51 6.06 15.59 25.00
C GLY A 51 6.30 15.30 23.52
N TYR A 52 5.25 15.27 22.69
CA TYR A 52 5.37 15.23 21.23
C TYR A 52 6.26 16.37 20.73
N LYS A 53 7.15 16.06 19.78
CA LYS A 53 8.07 16.99 19.15
C LYS A 53 7.75 17.11 17.67
N PRO A 54 8.01 18.27 17.03
CA PRO A 54 8.00 18.34 15.57
C PRO A 54 8.83 17.19 14.97
N PRO A 55 8.32 16.49 13.93
CA PRO A 55 9.03 15.38 13.31
C PRO A 55 10.45 15.78 12.89
N ILE A 56 11.36 14.81 12.92
CA ILE A 56 12.71 15.00 12.39
C ILE A 56 12.58 15.37 10.90
N ARG A 57 13.43 16.27 10.41
CA ARG A 57 13.34 16.73 9.02
C ARG A 57 13.86 15.66 8.06
N TRP A 58 13.24 15.58 6.89
CA TRP A 58 13.69 14.73 5.81
C TRP A 58 15.07 15.20 5.30
N PRO A 59 15.99 14.31 4.90
CA PRO A 59 15.89 12.85 4.83
C PRO A 59 16.23 12.11 6.11
N LYS A 60 16.73 12.80 7.16
CA LYS A 60 17.15 12.15 8.42
C LYS A 60 16.03 11.36 9.07
N SER A 61 14.79 11.85 8.97
CA SER A 61 13.63 11.15 9.52
C SER A 61 13.40 9.75 8.95
N ARG A 62 13.93 9.44 7.76
CA ARG A 62 13.86 8.08 7.22
C ARG A 62 14.46 7.07 8.19
N ASP A 63 15.57 7.41 8.85
CA ASP A 63 16.35 6.46 9.65
C ASP A 63 16.19 6.67 11.16
N GLU A 64 15.52 7.77 11.58
CA GLU A 64 15.27 8.08 12.98
C GLU A 64 13.95 8.83 13.23
N CYS A 65 13.31 8.59 14.37
CA CYS A 65 12.19 9.40 14.84
C CYS A 65 12.25 9.64 16.36
N TRP A 66 11.45 10.58 16.86
CA TRP A 66 11.40 10.84 18.30
C TRP A 66 10.66 9.74 19.04
N TYR A 67 11.25 9.22 20.11
CA TYR A 67 10.60 8.26 21.00
C TYR A 67 9.24 8.76 21.51
N ARG A 68 9.17 10.04 21.90
CA ARG A 68 7.95 10.65 22.44
C ARG A 68 6.82 10.80 21.43
N ASN A 69 7.12 10.77 20.13
CA ASN A 69 6.09 10.84 19.09
C ASN A 69 5.38 9.49 18.94
N VAL A 70 6.06 8.39 19.32
CA VAL A 70 5.53 7.02 19.24
C VAL A 70 5.96 6.22 20.48
N PRO A 71 5.50 6.57 21.70
CA PRO A 71 6.09 6.07 22.96
C PRO A 71 5.68 4.63 23.28
N TYR A 72 6.15 3.67 22.47
CA TYR A 72 5.80 2.25 22.55
C TYR A 72 7.03 1.41 22.87
N ASP A 73 7.31 1.18 24.15
CA ASP A 73 8.49 0.43 24.61
C ASP A 73 8.40 -1.08 24.29
N TRP A 74 7.20 -1.65 24.11
CA TRP A 74 7.01 -3.08 23.92
C TRP A 74 7.72 -3.61 22.67
N ILE A 75 7.58 -2.91 21.53
CA ILE A 75 8.18 -3.34 20.26
C ILE A 75 9.71 -3.33 20.32
N ASN A 76 10.30 -2.33 21.00
CA ASN A 76 11.73 -2.23 21.21
C ASN A 76 12.28 -3.40 22.08
N LYS A 77 11.50 -3.87 23.06
CA LYS A 77 11.88 -5.02 23.91
C LYS A 77 11.73 -6.38 23.21
N GLN A 78 10.66 -6.57 22.44
CA GLN A 78 10.33 -7.86 21.82
C GLN A 78 11.05 -8.12 20.50
N LYS A 79 11.44 -7.07 19.77
CA LYS A 79 12.04 -7.18 18.42
C LYS A 79 13.50 -6.70 18.37
N SER A 80 14.14 -6.48 19.52
CA SER A 80 15.54 -6.04 19.62
C SER A 80 16.50 -6.93 18.82
N ASN A 81 16.33 -8.26 18.91
CA ASN A 81 17.16 -9.25 18.22
C ASN A 81 17.00 -9.24 16.69
N GLN A 82 15.95 -8.62 16.17
CA GLN A 82 15.69 -8.52 14.72
C GLN A 82 16.18 -7.20 14.13
N HIS A 83 16.76 -6.31 14.94
CA HIS A 83 17.23 -4.99 14.53
C HIS A 83 16.17 -4.20 13.73
N TRP A 84 14.90 -4.32 14.11
CA TRP A 84 13.81 -3.51 13.53
C TRP A 84 13.90 -2.05 13.99
N LEU A 85 14.18 -1.88 15.28
CA LEU A 85 14.09 -0.63 16.00
C LEU A 85 15.12 -0.67 17.13
N ARG A 86 15.82 0.44 17.34
CA ARG A 86 16.70 0.62 18.49
C ARG A 86 16.43 1.96 19.15
N LYS A 87 16.03 1.95 20.42
CA LYS A 87 15.97 3.18 21.23
C LYS A 87 17.38 3.64 21.60
N GLN A 88 17.73 4.89 21.29
CA GLN A 88 18.96 5.54 21.70
C GLN A 88 18.63 6.95 22.23
N GLY A 89 18.74 7.13 23.55
CA GLY A 89 18.33 8.36 24.22
C GLY A 89 16.85 8.68 23.95
N GLU A 90 16.59 9.86 23.38
CA GLU A 90 15.24 10.33 23.04
C GLU A 90 14.76 9.92 21.63
N LYS A 91 15.56 9.13 20.90
CA LYS A 91 15.25 8.73 19.53
C LYS A 91 15.06 7.23 19.40
N PHE A 92 14.29 6.87 18.41
CA PHE A 92 14.27 5.55 17.80
C PHE A 92 15.08 5.59 16.52
N LEU A 93 15.93 4.58 16.32
CA LEU A 93 16.69 4.34 15.10
C LEU A 93 16.12 3.13 14.37
N PHE A 94 16.13 3.18 13.04
CA PHE A 94 15.60 2.14 12.15
C PHE A 94 16.73 1.59 11.28
N PRO A 95 17.54 0.64 11.78
CA PRO A 95 18.69 0.14 11.03
C PRO A 95 18.29 -0.77 9.85
N GLY A 96 17.00 -0.92 9.55
CA GLY A 96 16.51 -1.66 8.39
C GLY A 96 16.55 -3.18 8.53
N GLY A 97 16.86 -3.70 9.72
CA GLY A 97 16.90 -5.14 9.95
C GLY A 97 15.52 -5.80 9.92
N GLY A 98 15.51 -7.13 9.94
CA GLY A 98 14.32 -7.93 10.16
C GLY A 98 14.56 -9.40 9.89
N THR A 99 13.56 -10.25 10.17
CA THR A 99 13.83 -11.70 10.02
C THR A 99 14.17 -12.11 8.58
N MET A 100 13.55 -11.46 7.59
CA MET A 100 13.87 -11.66 6.17
C MET A 100 14.92 -10.67 5.64
N PHE A 101 15.44 -9.80 6.52
CA PHE A 101 16.43 -8.77 6.21
C PHE A 101 17.62 -8.87 7.18
N PRO A 102 18.29 -10.05 7.30
CA PRO A 102 19.38 -10.22 8.28
C PRO A 102 20.55 -9.28 8.01
N ASP A 103 20.82 -8.98 6.73
CA ASP A 103 21.85 -8.05 6.26
C ASP A 103 21.31 -6.63 6.01
N GLY A 104 20.11 -6.34 6.51
CA GLY A 104 19.41 -5.07 6.32
C GLY A 104 18.54 -5.00 5.06
N VAL A 105 17.67 -3.99 5.03
CA VAL A 105 16.65 -3.84 3.98
C VAL A 105 17.26 -3.55 2.60
N SER A 106 18.35 -2.79 2.54
CA SER A 106 18.97 -2.43 1.27
C SER A 106 19.50 -3.65 0.52
N ALA A 107 20.18 -4.58 1.21
CA ALA A 107 20.67 -5.83 0.62
C ALA A 107 19.53 -6.71 0.09
N TYR A 108 18.40 -6.76 0.81
CA TYR A 108 17.19 -7.44 0.35
C TYR A 108 16.59 -6.79 -0.90
N VAL A 109 16.53 -5.47 -0.95
CA VAL A 109 15.99 -4.76 -2.11
C VAL A 109 16.93 -4.90 -3.31
N ASP A 110 18.25 -4.92 -3.12
CA ASP A 110 19.23 -5.21 -4.18
C ASP A 110 18.97 -6.60 -4.79
N LEU A 111 18.77 -7.61 -3.94
CA LEU A 111 18.38 -8.95 -4.38
C LEU A 111 17.05 -8.94 -5.18
N MET A 112 16.07 -8.16 -4.73
CA MET A 112 14.81 -7.99 -5.47
C MET A 112 15.02 -7.34 -6.83
N GLN A 113 15.89 -6.34 -6.96
CA GLN A 113 16.17 -5.70 -8.25
C GLN A 113 16.85 -6.66 -9.25
N ASP A 114 17.61 -7.64 -8.77
CA ASP A 114 18.16 -8.70 -9.61
C ASP A 114 17.08 -9.68 -10.09
N LEU A 115 16.09 -9.97 -9.23
CA LEU A 115 14.94 -10.79 -9.59
C LEU A 115 13.92 -10.04 -10.45
N ILE A 116 13.86 -8.72 -10.37
CA ILE A 116 12.89 -7.85 -11.07
C ILE A 116 13.64 -6.68 -11.71
N PRO A 117 14.21 -6.87 -12.92
CA PRO A 117 14.97 -5.81 -13.61
C PRO A 117 14.17 -4.51 -13.82
N GLY A 118 12.84 -4.59 -13.91
CA GLY A 118 11.94 -3.43 -14.02
C GLY A 118 11.96 -2.48 -12.82
N MET A 119 12.60 -2.85 -11.70
CA MET A 119 12.85 -1.95 -10.58
C MET A 119 14.02 -0.98 -10.85
N LYS A 120 14.84 -1.20 -11.88
CA LYS A 120 16.02 -0.37 -12.19
C LYS A 120 15.76 0.66 -13.30
N ASP A 121 14.70 0.51 -14.09
CA ASP A 121 14.49 1.26 -15.34
C ASP A 121 13.21 2.13 -15.38
N GLY A 122 12.52 2.27 -14.25
CA GLY A 122 11.29 3.03 -14.12
C GLY A 122 10.03 2.30 -14.60
N THR A 123 10.10 1.01 -14.97
CA THR A 123 8.91 0.18 -15.22
C THR A 123 8.08 0.04 -13.95
N VAL A 124 8.70 -0.38 -12.84
CA VAL A 124 8.03 -0.41 -11.53
C VAL A 124 8.12 0.98 -10.91
N ARG A 125 6.98 1.58 -10.58
CA ARG A 125 6.91 2.90 -9.92
C ARG A 125 6.01 2.91 -8.71
N THR A 126 4.84 2.25 -8.73
CA THR A 126 3.94 2.19 -7.57
C THR A 126 3.95 0.79 -6.96
N ALA A 127 4.13 0.73 -5.64
CA ALA A 127 4.11 -0.53 -4.90
C ALA A 127 3.18 -0.47 -3.68
N ILE A 128 2.71 -1.65 -3.24
CA ILE A 128 2.00 -1.82 -1.96
C ILE A 128 2.73 -2.85 -1.10
N ASP A 129 2.95 -2.52 0.17
CA ASP A 129 3.57 -3.40 1.15
C ASP A 129 2.54 -3.84 2.19
N THR A 130 2.07 -5.08 2.11
CA THR A 130 1.07 -5.61 3.05
C THR A 130 1.77 -6.21 4.26
N GLY A 131 1.49 -5.68 5.46
CA GLY A 131 2.19 -6.08 6.69
C GLY A 131 3.56 -5.42 6.82
N CYS A 132 3.63 -4.12 6.53
CA CYS A 132 4.88 -3.38 6.34
C CYS A 132 5.78 -3.23 7.58
N GLY A 133 5.32 -3.62 8.77
CA GLY A 133 6.04 -3.42 10.03
C GLY A 133 6.33 -1.93 10.24
N VAL A 134 7.60 -1.57 10.40
CA VAL A 134 8.03 -0.17 10.53
C VAL A 134 8.22 0.56 9.19
N ALA A 135 7.86 -0.06 8.06
CA ALA A 135 7.96 0.44 6.69
C ALA A 135 9.39 0.65 6.15
N SER A 136 10.37 -0.13 6.63
CA SER A 136 11.75 -0.06 6.15
C SER A 136 11.87 -0.35 4.65
N TRP A 137 11.09 -1.31 4.12
CA TRP A 137 11.08 -1.62 2.69
C TRP A 137 10.57 -0.46 1.84
N GLY A 138 9.41 0.11 2.23
CA GLY A 138 8.88 1.31 1.59
C GLY A 138 9.83 2.52 1.69
N GLY A 139 10.56 2.65 2.80
CA GLY A 139 11.57 3.69 3.00
C GLY A 139 12.78 3.56 2.08
N ASP A 140 13.32 2.35 1.91
CA ASP A 140 14.45 2.06 1.01
C ASP A 140 14.08 2.30 -0.47
N LEU A 141 12.85 1.93 -0.85
CA LEU A 141 12.35 2.10 -2.22
C LEU A 141 12.22 3.57 -2.67
N LEU A 142 12.11 4.52 -1.74
CA LEU A 142 12.06 5.95 -2.07
C LEU A 142 13.34 6.41 -2.77
N ASP A 143 14.52 5.95 -2.31
CA ASP A 143 15.82 6.26 -2.93
C ASP A 143 15.96 5.62 -4.32
N ARG A 144 15.16 4.60 -4.60
CA ARG A 144 15.14 3.86 -5.88
C ARG A 144 14.06 4.36 -6.83
N GLY A 145 13.39 5.48 -6.48
CA GLY A 145 12.34 6.06 -7.31
C GLY A 145 11.05 5.24 -7.36
N ILE A 146 10.82 4.35 -6.39
CA ILE A 146 9.59 3.54 -6.28
C ILE A 146 8.76 4.06 -5.10
N LEU A 147 7.55 4.53 -5.41
CA LEU A 147 6.63 5.08 -4.44
C LEU A 147 5.73 3.97 -3.87
N THR A 148 5.89 3.71 -2.58
CA THR A 148 5.24 2.58 -1.90
C THR A 148 4.18 3.05 -0.92
N VAL A 149 3.02 2.41 -0.93
CA VAL A 149 2.01 2.52 0.13
C VAL A 149 2.22 1.39 1.12
N SER A 150 2.62 1.75 2.34
CA SER A 150 2.81 0.79 3.44
C SER A 150 1.47 0.54 4.14
N LEU A 151 0.98 -0.69 4.10
CA LEU A 151 -0.31 -1.10 4.66
C LEU A 151 -0.10 -1.93 5.92
N ALA A 152 -0.64 -1.47 7.04
CA ALA A 152 -0.63 -2.20 8.29
C ALA A 152 -1.94 -2.05 9.08
N PRO A 153 -2.40 -3.11 9.76
CA PRO A 153 -3.51 -3.01 10.70
C PRO A 153 -3.11 -2.19 11.93
N ARG A 154 -4.12 -1.81 12.71
CA ARG A 154 -3.91 -1.44 14.11
C ARG A 154 -3.91 -2.72 14.94
N ASP A 155 -2.78 -3.41 14.97
CA ASP A 155 -2.57 -4.63 15.74
C ASP A 155 -1.92 -4.36 17.11
N ASN A 156 -1.43 -5.41 17.77
CA ASN A 156 -0.68 -5.33 19.03
C ASN A 156 0.65 -4.55 18.94
N HIS A 157 1.10 -4.15 17.74
CA HIS A 157 2.22 -3.24 17.57
C HIS A 157 1.77 -1.77 17.60
N GLU A 158 0.45 -1.50 17.56
CA GLU A 158 -0.33 -0.25 17.70
C GLU A 158 0.07 0.97 16.85
N ALA A 159 1.31 1.04 16.36
CA ALA A 159 1.93 2.27 15.85
C ALA A 159 2.76 2.08 14.57
N GLN A 160 2.61 0.95 13.87
CA GLN A 160 3.36 0.67 12.62
C GLN A 160 3.21 1.79 11.58
N VAL A 161 1.97 2.20 11.28
CA VAL A 161 1.69 3.32 10.38
C VAL A 161 2.22 4.64 10.93
N GLN A 162 2.14 4.87 12.25
CA GLN A 162 2.69 6.09 12.84
C GLN A 162 4.21 6.15 12.65
N PHE A 163 4.94 5.06 12.90
CA PHE A 163 6.38 5.01 12.66
C PHE A 163 6.70 5.39 11.21
N ALA A 164 5.98 4.82 10.24
CA ALA A 164 6.17 5.17 8.84
C ALA A 164 5.93 6.66 8.57
N LEU A 165 4.83 7.23 9.08
CA LEU A 165 4.48 8.64 8.87
C LEU A 165 5.44 9.61 9.55
N GLU A 166 5.89 9.33 10.79
CA GLU A 166 6.91 10.11 11.49
C GLU A 166 8.27 10.09 10.77
N ARG A 167 8.53 9.01 10.03
CA ARG A 167 9.71 8.85 9.18
C ARG A 167 9.57 9.46 7.78
N GLY A 168 8.39 9.99 7.44
CA GLY A 168 8.14 10.58 6.12
C GLY A 168 7.87 9.58 5.00
N ILE A 169 7.41 8.37 5.35
CA ILE A 169 7.15 7.25 4.44
C ILE A 169 5.63 7.09 4.25
N PRO A 170 5.13 6.93 3.00
CA PRO A 170 3.69 6.78 2.78
C PRO A 170 3.13 5.51 3.43
N ALA A 171 2.08 5.67 4.23
CA ALA A 171 1.44 4.57 4.92
C ALA A 171 -0.05 4.82 5.15
N ILE A 172 -0.83 3.74 5.22
CA ILE A 172 -2.26 3.75 5.48
C ILE A 172 -2.60 2.64 6.48
N LEU A 173 -3.49 2.97 7.41
CA LEU A 173 -4.11 1.96 8.28
C LEU A 173 -5.09 1.12 7.47
N GLY A 174 -4.85 -0.19 7.41
CA GLY A 174 -5.77 -1.10 6.75
C GLY A 174 -5.31 -2.55 6.81
N ILE A 175 -6.24 -3.44 6.51
CA ILE A 175 -6.05 -4.89 6.46
C ILE A 175 -6.87 -5.44 5.30
N ILE A 176 -6.39 -6.52 4.68
CA ILE A 176 -7.21 -7.29 3.74
C ILE A 176 -8.09 -8.22 4.58
N SER A 177 -9.35 -7.85 4.79
CA SER A 177 -10.28 -8.57 5.65
C SER A 177 -11.57 -8.92 4.91
N THR A 178 -12.61 -8.10 5.00
CA THR A 178 -13.92 -8.28 4.33
C THR A 178 -14.23 -7.21 3.29
N GLN A 179 -13.60 -6.04 3.39
CA GLN A 179 -13.73 -4.94 2.44
C GLN A 179 -12.56 -4.90 1.45
N ARG A 180 -12.82 -4.42 0.22
CA ARG A 180 -11.78 -4.07 -0.76
C ARG A 180 -10.83 -3.06 -0.14
N LEU A 181 -9.54 -3.17 -0.47
CA LEU A 181 -8.60 -2.10 -0.19
C LEU A 181 -9.02 -0.85 -0.97
N PRO A 182 -8.89 0.36 -0.41
CA PRO A 182 -9.49 1.59 -0.94
C PRO A 182 -8.72 2.17 -2.15
N PHE A 183 -8.35 1.28 -3.06
CA PHE A 183 -7.62 1.53 -4.29
C PHE A 183 -8.44 1.03 -5.48
N PRO A 184 -8.37 1.71 -6.64
CA PRO A 184 -8.98 1.21 -7.87
C PRO A 184 -8.32 -0.11 -8.31
N SER A 185 -8.93 -0.77 -9.28
CA SER A 185 -8.27 -1.89 -9.95
C SER A 185 -6.97 -1.42 -10.62
N ASN A 186 -6.00 -2.31 -10.82
CA ASN A 186 -4.75 -2.03 -11.54
C ASN A 186 -3.99 -0.77 -11.03
N SER A 187 -3.95 -0.56 -9.72
CA SER A 187 -3.28 0.57 -9.06
C SER A 187 -1.76 0.41 -8.98
N PHE A 188 -1.28 -0.80 -8.67
CA PHE A 188 0.12 -1.03 -8.33
C PHE A 188 0.86 -1.81 -9.41
N ASP A 189 2.13 -1.48 -9.60
CA ASP A 189 3.08 -2.23 -10.45
C ASP A 189 3.63 -3.46 -9.70
N MET A 190 3.72 -3.35 -8.37
CA MET A 190 4.24 -4.40 -7.50
C MET A 190 3.45 -4.48 -6.19
N ALA A 191 3.15 -5.70 -5.74
CA ALA A 191 2.61 -5.96 -4.41
C ALA A 191 3.58 -6.88 -3.65
N HIS A 192 3.89 -6.52 -2.41
CA HIS A 192 4.90 -7.18 -1.61
C HIS A 192 4.33 -7.62 -0.25
N CYS A 193 4.76 -8.80 0.19
CA CYS A 193 4.58 -9.28 1.55
C CYS A 193 5.85 -10.01 2.00
N SER A 194 6.42 -9.57 3.12
CA SER A 194 7.50 -10.28 3.80
C SER A 194 7.00 -10.74 5.18
N ARG A 195 6.74 -12.04 5.34
CA ARG A 195 6.17 -12.63 6.57
C ARG A 195 4.96 -11.85 7.13
N CYS A 196 4.06 -11.41 6.25
CA CYS A 196 2.93 -10.56 6.63
C CYS A 196 1.80 -11.27 7.40
N LEU A 197 1.91 -12.59 7.63
CA LEU A 197 0.93 -13.42 8.35
C LEU A 197 -0.49 -13.41 7.72
N ILE A 198 -0.61 -13.00 6.46
CA ILE A 198 -1.86 -13.09 5.72
C ILE A 198 -2.00 -14.53 5.21
N PRO A 199 -3.08 -15.26 5.55
CA PRO A 199 -3.28 -16.63 5.11
C PRO A 199 -3.80 -16.62 3.66
N TRP A 200 -2.89 -16.43 2.71
CA TRP A 200 -3.18 -16.13 1.30
C TRP A 200 -4.10 -17.14 0.59
N THR A 201 -4.11 -18.41 1.02
CA THR A 201 -4.90 -19.50 0.44
C THR A 201 -6.23 -19.75 1.17
N GLU A 202 -6.41 -19.20 2.36
CA GLU A 202 -7.64 -19.36 3.13
C GLU A 202 -8.84 -18.62 2.52
N PHE A 203 -10.04 -18.98 2.96
CA PHE A 203 -11.31 -18.41 2.49
C PHE A 203 -11.41 -18.41 0.95
N GLY A 204 -10.88 -19.47 0.33
CA GLY A 204 -10.88 -19.61 -1.12
C GLY A 204 -9.90 -18.68 -1.86
N GLY A 205 -8.90 -18.13 -1.15
CA GLY A 205 -7.92 -17.25 -1.76
C GLY A 205 -8.37 -15.80 -1.91
N ILE A 206 -9.41 -15.38 -1.20
CA ILE A 206 -10.02 -14.06 -1.34
C ILE A 206 -9.04 -12.90 -1.11
N TYR A 207 -8.00 -13.10 -0.30
CA TYR A 207 -6.96 -12.11 -0.08
C TYR A 207 -6.06 -11.92 -1.30
N LEU A 208 -5.68 -13.03 -1.97
CA LEU A 208 -4.95 -12.94 -3.24
C LEU A 208 -5.82 -12.41 -4.38
N LEU A 209 -7.13 -12.63 -4.33
CA LEU A 209 -8.06 -12.06 -5.30
C LEU A 209 -8.12 -10.53 -5.19
N GLU A 210 -8.00 -9.98 -3.98
CA GLU A 210 -7.86 -8.54 -3.81
C GLU A 210 -6.53 -8.01 -4.36
N ILE A 211 -5.42 -8.72 -4.10
CA ILE A 211 -4.12 -8.40 -4.72
C ILE A 211 -4.22 -8.47 -6.25
N ASN A 212 -4.87 -9.50 -6.79
CA ASN A 212 -5.11 -9.62 -8.22
C ASN A 212 -5.90 -8.41 -8.77
N ARG A 213 -6.92 -7.91 -8.06
CA ARG A 213 -7.69 -6.75 -8.48
C ARG A 213 -6.82 -5.48 -8.56
N ILE A 214 -6.03 -5.19 -7.51
CA ILE A 214 -5.27 -3.94 -7.43
C ILE A 214 -3.93 -3.99 -8.16
N LEU A 215 -3.41 -5.17 -8.49
CA LEU A 215 -2.16 -5.33 -9.25
C LEU A 215 -2.43 -5.19 -10.75
N ARG A 216 -1.68 -4.31 -11.41
CA ARG A 216 -1.78 -4.09 -12.86
C ARG A 216 -1.40 -5.37 -13.63
N PRO A 217 -2.02 -5.67 -14.79
CA PRO A 217 -1.55 -6.75 -15.66
C PRO A 217 -0.09 -6.51 -16.06
N GLY A 218 0.74 -7.54 -16.03
CA GLY A 218 2.20 -7.45 -16.16
C GLY A 218 2.94 -7.13 -14.86
N GLY A 219 2.23 -6.74 -13.79
CA GLY A 219 2.80 -6.44 -12.47
C GLY A 219 3.24 -7.66 -11.68
N PHE A 220 3.96 -7.41 -10.59
CA PHE A 220 4.65 -8.42 -9.79
C PHE A 220 4.03 -8.58 -8.41
N TRP A 221 3.78 -9.82 -7.99
CA TRP A 221 3.50 -10.17 -6.61
C TRP A 221 4.72 -10.86 -6.01
N VAL A 222 5.23 -10.33 -4.91
CA VAL A 222 6.44 -10.78 -4.23
C VAL A 222 6.07 -11.30 -2.86
N LEU A 223 6.39 -12.57 -2.59
CA LEU A 223 6.26 -13.17 -1.27
C LEU A 223 7.65 -13.53 -0.75
N SER A 224 7.94 -13.12 0.48
CA SER A 224 9.18 -13.43 1.19
C SER A 224 8.91 -14.13 2.51
N GLY A 225 9.64 -15.24 2.72
CA GLY A 225 9.49 -16.16 3.84
C GLY A 225 8.45 -17.27 3.63
N PRO A 226 8.24 -18.14 4.63
CA PRO A 226 7.37 -19.31 4.51
C PRO A 226 5.97 -18.97 3.98
N PRO A 227 5.42 -19.79 3.07
CA PRO A 227 5.93 -21.11 2.65
C PRO A 227 7.04 -21.05 1.58
N VAL A 228 7.53 -19.87 1.18
CA VAL A 228 8.73 -19.77 0.33
C VAL A 228 9.95 -20.28 1.10
N ASN A 229 10.77 -21.09 0.43
CA ASN A 229 11.97 -21.72 1.01
C ASN A 229 11.69 -22.56 2.26
N TYR A 230 10.52 -23.21 2.31
CA TYR A 230 10.09 -24.02 3.45
C TYR A 230 11.13 -25.08 3.86
N GLN A 231 11.90 -25.63 2.91
CA GLN A 231 12.95 -26.63 3.19
C GLN A 231 13.99 -26.12 4.20
N ARG A 232 14.29 -24.81 4.16
CA ARG A 232 15.28 -24.17 5.05
C ARG A 232 14.63 -23.35 6.17
N ARG A 233 13.39 -22.89 5.99
CA ARG A 233 12.72 -21.91 6.87
C ARG A 233 11.49 -22.44 7.63
N TRP A 234 11.25 -23.76 7.65
CA TRP A 234 10.10 -24.34 8.38
C TRP A 234 10.18 -24.19 9.91
N ARG A 235 11.40 -24.18 10.48
CA ARG A 235 11.59 -24.11 11.95
C ARG A 235 11.19 -22.74 12.50
N GLY A 236 10.56 -22.74 13.69
CA GLY A 236 10.12 -21.53 14.39
C GLY A 236 8.68 -21.10 14.06
N TRP A 237 7.98 -21.92 13.29
CA TRP A 237 6.54 -21.85 13.06
C TRP A 237 5.95 -23.13 13.63
N ASN A 238 4.77 -23.07 14.23
CA ASN A 238 4.08 -24.25 14.76
C ASN A 238 3.52 -25.08 13.58
N THR A 239 4.42 -25.60 12.74
CA THR A 239 4.13 -26.23 11.45
C THR A 239 5.16 -27.32 11.11
N THR A 240 4.84 -28.16 10.13
CA THR A 240 5.72 -29.21 9.58
C THR A 240 6.22 -28.86 8.17
N ILE A 241 7.23 -29.59 7.67
CA ILE A 241 7.71 -29.43 6.29
C ILE A 241 6.59 -29.77 5.30
N GLU A 242 5.80 -30.80 5.62
CA GLU A 242 4.70 -31.30 4.81
C GLU A 242 3.56 -30.27 4.71
N GLU A 243 3.21 -29.62 5.83
CA GLU A 243 2.23 -28.53 5.85
C GLU A 243 2.71 -27.34 5.03
N GLN A 244 3.95 -26.88 5.22
CA GLN A 244 4.50 -25.76 4.45
C GLN A 244 4.61 -26.06 2.95
N LYS A 245 4.95 -27.31 2.59
CA LYS A 245 4.91 -27.76 1.20
C LYS A 245 3.49 -27.71 0.65
N THR A 246 2.52 -28.21 1.39
CA THR A 246 1.10 -28.20 1.00
C THR A 246 0.60 -26.78 0.81
N ASP A 247 0.96 -25.86 1.70
CA ASP A 247 0.65 -24.44 1.59
C ASP A 247 1.29 -23.81 0.36
N TYR A 248 2.55 -24.13 0.06
CA TYR A 248 3.24 -23.67 -1.14
C TYR A 248 2.56 -24.18 -2.42
N ASP A 249 2.20 -25.46 -2.47
CA ASP A 249 1.57 -26.10 -3.63
C ASP A 249 0.16 -25.51 -3.86
N ASN A 250 -0.62 -25.31 -2.78
CA ASN A 250 -1.93 -24.64 -2.83
C ASN A 250 -1.81 -23.20 -3.32
N LEU A 251 -0.81 -22.46 -2.83
CA LEU A 251 -0.50 -21.11 -3.26
C LEU A 251 -0.20 -21.06 -4.77
N GLN A 252 0.69 -21.94 -5.24
CA GLN A 252 1.03 -22.02 -6.66
C GLN A 252 -0.17 -22.38 -7.53
N LYS A 253 -1.00 -23.33 -7.09
CA LYS A 253 -2.23 -23.74 -7.79
C LYS A 253 -3.21 -22.58 -7.94
N LEU A 254 -3.45 -21.83 -6.85
CA LEU A 254 -4.35 -20.69 -6.84
C LEU A 254 -3.82 -19.53 -7.71
N LEU A 255 -2.54 -19.18 -7.59
CA LEU A 255 -1.92 -18.18 -8.46
C LEU A 255 -2.03 -18.56 -9.94
N THR A 256 -1.78 -19.83 -10.25
CA THR A 256 -1.89 -20.36 -11.61
C THR A 256 -3.33 -20.30 -12.12
N SER A 257 -4.36 -20.53 -11.28
CA SER A 257 -5.76 -20.39 -11.71
C SER A 257 -6.15 -18.93 -11.96
N MET A 258 -5.52 -17.98 -11.25
CA MET A 258 -5.67 -16.53 -11.45
C MET A 258 -4.73 -15.93 -12.51
N CYS A 259 -4.08 -16.77 -13.33
CA CYS A 259 -3.20 -16.35 -14.42
C CYS A 259 -1.90 -15.62 -13.99
N PHE A 260 -1.38 -15.97 -12.81
CA PHE A 260 -0.01 -15.65 -12.45
C PHE A 260 0.95 -16.75 -12.93
N LYS A 261 2.18 -16.35 -13.27
CA LYS A 261 3.31 -17.25 -13.54
C LYS A 261 4.43 -16.96 -12.58
N LEU A 262 5.12 -18.01 -12.10
CA LEU A 262 6.36 -17.81 -11.35
C LEU A 262 7.37 -17.13 -12.29
N TYR A 263 7.80 -15.93 -11.91
CA TYR A 263 8.69 -15.09 -12.70
C TYR A 263 10.14 -15.39 -12.36
N ASN A 264 10.49 -15.29 -11.08
CA ASN A 264 11.82 -15.59 -10.56
C ASN A 264 11.71 -16.02 -9.09
N LYS A 265 12.73 -16.73 -8.59
CA LYS A 265 12.82 -17.15 -7.19
C LYS A 265 14.29 -17.27 -6.78
N ARG A 266 14.64 -16.71 -5.62
CA ARG A 266 15.96 -16.87 -5.03
C ARG A 266 15.86 -16.77 -3.51
N ASP A 267 16.49 -17.73 -2.84
CA ASP A 267 16.47 -17.86 -1.38
C ASP A 267 15.04 -17.75 -0.83
N ASP A 268 14.79 -16.80 0.07
CA ASP A 268 13.49 -16.61 0.73
C ASP A 268 12.47 -15.84 -0.14
N ILE A 269 12.84 -15.36 -1.33
CA ILE A 269 12.00 -14.52 -2.19
C ILE A 269 11.48 -15.32 -3.38
N ALA A 270 10.16 -15.29 -3.57
CA ALA A 270 9.52 -15.74 -4.80
C ALA A 270 8.70 -14.61 -5.43
N VAL A 271 8.84 -14.46 -6.74
CA VAL A 271 8.19 -13.42 -7.55
C VAL A 271 7.27 -14.11 -8.54
N TRP A 272 5.99 -13.72 -8.55
CA TRP A 272 5.04 -14.10 -9.58
C TRP A 272 4.62 -12.88 -10.39
N GLN A 273 4.42 -13.06 -11.68
CA GLN A 273 3.94 -12.00 -12.56
C GLN A 273 2.50 -12.29 -12.99
N LYS A 274 1.62 -11.30 -12.83
CA LYS A 274 0.25 -11.33 -13.36
C LYS A 274 0.32 -11.19 -14.88
N THR A 275 -0.24 -12.12 -15.63
CA THR A 275 -0.19 -12.03 -17.10
C THR A 275 -1.04 -10.86 -17.62
N SER A 276 -0.60 -10.24 -18.72
CA SER A 276 -1.43 -9.37 -19.56
C SER A 276 -2.15 -10.15 -20.67
N ASN A 277 -1.77 -11.41 -20.91
CA ASN A 277 -2.34 -12.23 -21.98
C ASN A 277 -3.77 -12.69 -21.67
N SER A 278 -4.73 -12.23 -22.48
CA SER A 278 -6.16 -12.58 -22.40
C SER A 278 -6.44 -14.08 -22.60
N SER A 279 -5.61 -14.80 -23.35
CA SER A 279 -5.83 -16.23 -23.64
C SER A 279 -5.78 -17.10 -22.38
N CYS A 280 -4.96 -16.71 -21.39
CA CYS A 280 -4.92 -17.40 -20.11
C CYS A 280 -6.29 -17.34 -19.42
N TYR A 281 -6.89 -16.15 -19.35
CA TYR A 281 -8.19 -15.94 -18.73
C TYR A 281 -9.28 -16.70 -19.49
N SER A 282 -9.30 -16.62 -20.83
CA SER A 282 -10.26 -17.35 -21.65
C SER A 282 -10.14 -18.87 -21.44
N SER A 283 -8.93 -19.43 -21.36
CA SER A 283 -8.73 -20.88 -21.19
C SER A 283 -9.09 -21.41 -19.80
N LYS A 284 -8.89 -20.59 -18.76
CA LYS A 284 -9.08 -21.01 -17.35
C LYS A 284 -10.47 -20.70 -16.84
N LEU A 285 -11.03 -19.54 -17.22
CA LEU A 285 -12.28 -19.02 -16.66
C LEU A 285 -13.52 -19.35 -17.51
N SER A 286 -13.36 -19.89 -18.73
CA SER A 286 -14.48 -20.37 -19.56
C SER A 286 -15.03 -21.72 -19.14
N LYS A 287 -14.35 -22.44 -18.23
CA LYS A 287 -14.78 -23.75 -17.75
C LYS A 287 -15.96 -23.60 -16.80
N THR A 288 -16.98 -24.44 -16.94
CA THR A 288 -18.25 -24.38 -16.18
C THR A 288 -18.06 -24.45 -14.66
N ASN A 289 -16.94 -25.02 -14.18
CA ASN A 289 -16.58 -25.13 -12.76
C ASN A 289 -15.22 -24.48 -12.45
N ALA A 290 -14.85 -23.41 -13.17
CA ALA A 290 -13.60 -22.69 -12.93
C ALA A 290 -13.61 -22.02 -11.54
N TYR A 291 -12.55 -22.26 -10.76
CA TYR A 291 -12.33 -21.56 -9.50
C TYR A 291 -10.94 -20.90 -9.44
N PRO A 292 -10.85 -19.62 -9.05
CA PRO A 292 -11.97 -18.70 -8.80
C PRO A 292 -12.71 -18.29 -10.09
N PRO A 293 -14.02 -18.00 -10.06
CA PRO A 293 -14.79 -17.61 -11.23
C PRO A 293 -14.39 -16.23 -11.75
N LYS A 294 -14.76 -15.91 -12.99
CA LYS A 294 -14.69 -14.53 -13.51
C LYS A 294 -15.68 -13.65 -12.74
N CYS A 295 -15.29 -12.42 -12.39
CA CYS A 295 -16.24 -11.46 -11.84
C CYS A 295 -17.34 -11.12 -12.86
N ASP A 296 -18.58 -11.04 -12.38
CA ASP A 296 -19.68 -10.43 -13.14
C ASP A 296 -19.57 -8.90 -13.16
N ASP A 297 -20.44 -8.27 -13.94
CA ASP A 297 -20.48 -6.81 -14.11
C ASP A 297 -21.33 -6.09 -13.04
N SER A 298 -21.71 -6.76 -11.95
CA SER A 298 -22.57 -6.18 -10.89
C SER A 298 -21.89 -5.09 -10.06
N LEU A 299 -20.56 -5.11 -10.00
CA LEU A 299 -19.75 -4.17 -9.23
C LEU A 299 -18.58 -3.67 -10.06
N GLU A 300 -18.50 -2.34 -10.19
CA GLU A 300 -17.47 -1.69 -10.98
C GLU A 300 -16.06 -1.99 -10.39
N PRO A 301 -15.05 -2.29 -11.24
CA PRO A 301 -13.70 -2.71 -10.80
C PRO A 301 -12.97 -1.73 -9.88
N ASN A 302 -13.14 -0.43 -10.13
CA ASN A 302 -12.49 0.67 -9.43
C ASN A 302 -13.24 1.09 -8.15
N SER A 303 -14.47 0.63 -7.94
CA SER A 303 -15.26 0.90 -6.74
C SER A 303 -14.71 0.12 -5.56
N ALA A 304 -14.22 0.84 -4.55
CA ALA A 304 -13.55 0.20 -3.42
C ALA A 304 -13.92 0.77 -2.04
N TRP A 305 -14.59 1.93 -1.97
CA TRP A 305 -14.99 2.50 -0.69
C TRP A 305 -16.13 1.69 -0.06
N TYR A 306 -15.87 1.08 1.10
CA TYR A 306 -16.79 0.15 1.79
C TYR A 306 -17.43 -0.91 0.89
N THR A 307 -16.70 -1.33 -0.15
CA THR A 307 -17.16 -2.34 -1.09
C THR A 307 -16.67 -3.71 -0.64
N PRO A 308 -17.56 -4.71 -0.46
CA PRO A 308 -17.14 -6.05 -0.03
C PRO A 308 -16.17 -6.72 -1.01
N LEU A 309 -15.25 -7.52 -0.46
CA LEU A 309 -14.39 -8.38 -1.24
C LEU A 309 -15.21 -9.41 -2.01
N ARG A 310 -14.76 -9.72 -3.23
CA ARG A 310 -15.42 -10.69 -4.10
C ARG A 310 -14.52 -11.90 -4.35
N PRO A 311 -15.05 -13.13 -4.25
CA PRO A 311 -14.30 -14.34 -4.56
C PRO A 311 -14.26 -14.60 -6.07
N CYS A 312 -13.76 -13.64 -6.86
CA CYS A 312 -13.71 -13.73 -8.32
C CYS A 312 -12.49 -13.02 -8.92
N VAL A 313 -12.04 -13.47 -10.09
CA VAL A 313 -10.91 -12.91 -10.83
C VAL A 313 -11.36 -11.79 -11.75
N MET A 314 -10.67 -10.65 -11.66
CA MET A 314 -10.83 -9.54 -12.60
C MET A 314 -10.04 -9.83 -13.88
N VAL A 315 -10.74 -9.83 -15.02
CA VAL A 315 -10.12 -10.01 -16.34
C VAL A 315 -9.75 -8.64 -16.91
N PRO A 316 -8.55 -8.48 -17.51
CA PRO A 316 -8.18 -7.24 -18.20
C PRO A 316 -9.23 -6.83 -19.24
N SER A 317 -9.63 -5.57 -19.21
CA SER A 317 -10.63 -5.05 -20.16
C SER A 317 -10.06 -5.05 -21.59
N PRO A 318 -10.81 -5.57 -22.58
CA PRO A 318 -10.37 -5.53 -23.99
C PRO A 318 -10.28 -4.10 -24.55
N ASN A 319 -10.93 -3.14 -23.89
CA ASN A 319 -10.93 -1.73 -24.27
C ASN A 319 -9.72 -0.96 -23.71
N LEU A 320 -8.98 -1.53 -22.75
CA LEU A 320 -7.84 -0.90 -22.09
C LEU A 320 -6.52 -1.59 -22.46
N LYS A 321 -6.18 -1.61 -23.74
CA LYS A 321 -5.02 -2.36 -24.27
C LYS A 321 -3.67 -1.76 -23.87
N LYS A 322 -3.63 -0.49 -23.45
CA LYS A 322 -2.42 0.24 -23.07
C LYS A 322 -2.34 0.52 -21.57
N SER A 323 -3.14 -0.19 -20.77
CA SER A 323 -3.18 -0.07 -19.30
C SER A 323 -2.28 -1.07 -18.56
N ASP A 324 -1.69 -2.04 -19.27
CA ASP A 324 -0.76 -3.01 -18.69
C ASP A 324 0.63 -2.39 -18.43
N LEU A 325 1.41 -3.05 -17.57
CA LEU A 325 2.71 -2.56 -17.11
C LEU A 325 3.75 -2.42 -18.25
N SER A 326 3.67 -3.24 -19.29
CA SER A 326 4.59 -3.18 -20.44
C SER A 326 4.24 -2.06 -21.42
N SER A 327 2.97 -1.64 -21.46
CA SER A 327 2.45 -0.68 -22.42
C SER A 327 2.41 0.75 -21.87
N ILE A 328 2.25 0.93 -20.55
CA ILE A 328 2.30 2.27 -19.94
C ILE A 328 3.71 2.88 -20.07
N PRO A 329 3.84 4.21 -20.23
CA PRO A 329 5.16 4.85 -20.23
C PRO A 329 5.92 4.58 -18.93
N LYS A 330 7.23 4.34 -19.03
CA LYS A 330 8.08 4.21 -17.84
C LYS A 330 8.17 5.53 -17.07
N TRP A 331 8.43 5.46 -15.78
CA TRP A 331 8.76 6.62 -14.97
C TRP A 331 10.05 7.30 -15.49
N PRO A 332 10.14 8.65 -15.54
CA PRO A 332 9.13 9.64 -15.13
C PRO A 332 8.12 10.04 -16.20
N LYS A 333 8.21 9.51 -17.44
CA LYS A 333 7.36 9.92 -18.57
C LYS A 333 5.86 9.74 -18.29
N ARG A 334 5.45 8.70 -17.54
CA ARG A 334 4.03 8.50 -17.17
C ARG A 334 3.41 9.65 -16.38
N LEU A 335 4.20 10.47 -15.69
CA LEU A 335 3.67 11.54 -14.84
C LEU A 335 2.85 12.57 -15.63
N HIS A 336 3.26 12.89 -16.86
CA HIS A 336 2.60 13.89 -17.70
C HIS A 336 1.95 13.29 -18.95
N PHE A 337 1.87 11.96 -19.03
CA PHE A 337 1.23 11.26 -20.14
C PHE A 337 -0.25 10.97 -19.80
N PRO A 338 -1.22 11.43 -20.62
CA PRO A 338 -2.64 11.15 -20.38
C PRO A 338 -2.91 9.64 -20.46
N PRO A 339 -3.39 8.98 -19.39
CA PRO A 339 -3.61 7.54 -19.41
C PRO A 339 -4.89 7.15 -20.15
N GLU A 340 -4.93 5.90 -20.66
CA GLU A 340 -6.07 5.36 -21.42
C GLU A 340 -7.36 5.34 -20.59
N ARG A 341 -7.28 5.06 -19.28
CA ARG A 341 -8.43 5.07 -18.36
C ARG A 341 -9.10 6.43 -18.18
N LEU A 342 -8.58 7.51 -18.75
CA LEU A 342 -9.30 8.78 -18.84
C LEU A 342 -10.63 8.65 -19.59
N SER A 343 -10.74 7.74 -20.57
CA SER A 343 -11.99 7.53 -21.32
C SER A 343 -13.10 6.91 -20.48
N GLU A 344 -12.77 6.31 -19.34
CA GLU A 344 -13.74 5.74 -18.38
C GLU A 344 -14.29 6.79 -17.42
N ILE A 345 -13.68 7.98 -17.39
CA ILE A 345 -14.10 9.10 -16.53
C ILE A 345 -15.07 9.99 -17.30
N PHE A 346 -16.23 10.27 -16.72
CA PHE A 346 -17.16 11.25 -17.28
C PHE A 346 -16.49 12.63 -17.45
N GLY A 347 -16.45 13.14 -18.67
CA GLY A 347 -15.75 14.38 -19.01
C GLY A 347 -14.21 14.27 -19.07
N GLY A 348 -13.66 13.06 -18.89
CA GLY A 348 -12.24 12.79 -18.99
C GLY A 348 -11.72 12.91 -20.42
N SER A 349 -10.64 13.67 -20.61
CA SER A 349 -9.99 13.81 -21.91
C SER A 349 -8.51 14.17 -21.74
N ALA A 350 -7.71 13.91 -22.78
CA ALA A 350 -6.30 14.29 -22.79
C ALA A 350 -6.10 15.82 -22.68
N SER A 351 -7.03 16.62 -23.22
CA SER A 351 -7.01 18.08 -23.09
C SER A 351 -7.33 18.52 -21.65
N ALA A 352 -8.37 17.95 -21.03
CA ALA A 352 -8.70 18.22 -19.63
C ALA A 352 -7.54 17.86 -18.68
N PHE A 353 -6.88 16.73 -18.91
CA PHE A 353 -5.69 16.30 -18.17
C PHE A 353 -4.53 17.29 -18.31
N LYS A 354 -4.19 17.70 -19.55
CA LYS A 354 -3.11 18.68 -19.79
C LYS A 354 -3.44 20.06 -19.22
N HIS A 355 -4.71 20.45 -19.23
CA HIS A 355 -5.17 21.68 -18.61
C HIS A 355 -5.02 21.63 -17.09
N ASP A 356 -5.42 20.53 -16.43
CA ASP A 356 -5.20 20.33 -14.99
C ASP A 356 -3.71 20.40 -14.62
N ASP A 357 -2.85 19.72 -15.38
CA ASP A 357 -1.39 19.74 -15.18
C ASP A 357 -0.81 21.17 -15.25
N SER A 358 -1.21 21.93 -16.28
CA SER A 358 -0.76 23.31 -16.48
C SER A 358 -1.26 24.23 -15.35
N LYS A 359 -2.51 24.05 -14.93
CA LYS A 359 -3.13 24.83 -13.85
C LYS A 359 -2.44 24.59 -12.52
N TRP A 360 -2.10 23.34 -12.21
CA TRP A 360 -1.41 22.99 -10.96
C TRP A 360 0.03 23.46 -10.90
N LYS A 361 0.75 23.51 -12.02
CA LYS A 361 2.09 24.14 -12.07
C LYS A 361 2.07 25.59 -11.61
N VAL A 362 1.09 26.37 -12.07
CA VAL A 362 0.92 27.78 -11.66
C VAL A 362 0.49 27.88 -10.19
N ARG A 363 -0.49 27.06 -9.78
CA ARG A 363 -1.01 27.07 -8.41
C ARG A 363 0.03 26.65 -7.37
N ALA A 364 0.81 25.61 -7.65
CA ALA A 364 1.87 25.14 -6.77
C ALA A 364 2.92 26.23 -6.54
N LYS A 365 3.33 26.94 -7.60
CA LYS A 365 4.22 28.11 -7.49
C LYS A 365 3.63 29.18 -6.57
N HIS A 366 2.34 29.50 -6.72
CA HIS A 366 1.67 30.44 -5.84
C HIS A 366 1.60 29.94 -4.39
N TYR A 367 1.26 28.68 -4.16
CA TYR A 367 1.21 28.10 -2.81
C TYR A 367 2.55 28.17 -2.08
N LYS A 368 3.67 27.96 -2.79
CA LYS A 368 5.01 28.15 -2.22
C LYS A 368 5.30 29.60 -1.78
N THR A 369 4.65 30.60 -2.39
CA THR A 369 4.75 32.00 -1.94
C THR A 369 3.97 32.27 -0.65
N LEU A 370 2.82 31.60 -0.48
CA LEU A 370 1.96 31.74 0.71
C LEU A 370 2.47 30.92 1.89
N LEU A 371 3.05 29.74 1.61
CA LEU A 371 3.61 28.82 2.59
C LEU A 371 5.04 28.46 2.16
N PRO A 372 6.06 29.27 2.52
CA PRO A 372 7.45 29.04 2.12
C PRO A 372 8.05 27.71 2.63
N ALA A 373 7.40 27.05 3.59
CA ALA A 373 7.78 25.71 4.04
C ALA A 373 7.40 24.61 3.02
N LEU A 374 6.41 24.87 2.16
CA LEU A 374 5.99 23.95 1.11
C LEU A 374 7.09 23.83 0.05
N GLY A 375 7.48 22.61 -0.29
CA GLY A 375 8.60 22.35 -1.20
C GLY A 375 9.97 22.32 -0.51
N THR A 376 10.02 22.36 0.82
CA THR A 376 11.26 22.23 1.61
C THR A 376 11.20 20.99 2.51
N ASP A 377 12.30 20.68 3.21
CA ASP A 377 12.38 19.59 4.20
C ASP A 377 11.48 19.78 5.44
N LYS A 378 10.87 20.96 5.60
CA LYS A 378 9.97 21.30 6.71
C LYS A 378 8.60 20.64 6.59
N ILE A 379 8.15 20.30 5.38
CA ILE A 379 6.87 19.62 5.12
C ILE A 379 7.16 18.43 4.24
N ARG A 380 7.03 17.22 4.78
CA ARG A 380 7.29 15.97 4.04
C ARG A 380 6.02 15.29 3.56
N ASN A 381 5.04 15.16 4.44
CA ASN A 381 3.78 14.45 4.20
C ASN A 381 2.70 15.47 3.84
N VAL A 382 2.12 15.38 2.65
CA VAL A 382 1.02 16.25 2.22
C VAL A 382 -0.18 15.39 1.82
N MET A 383 -1.38 15.89 2.09
CA MET A 383 -2.63 15.26 1.67
C MET A 383 -3.39 16.25 0.78
N ASP A 384 -3.59 15.88 -0.48
CA ASP A 384 -4.47 16.62 -1.40
C ASP A 384 -5.89 16.08 -1.23
N MET A 385 -6.69 16.77 -0.43
CA MET A 385 -8.01 16.33 0.02
C MET A 385 -9.08 16.27 -1.08
N ASN A 386 -8.81 16.85 -2.26
CA ASN A 386 -9.77 16.89 -3.35
C ASN A 386 -9.04 16.85 -4.70
N THR A 387 -8.34 15.73 -4.91
CA THR A 387 -7.57 15.53 -6.12
C THR A 387 -8.49 15.17 -7.28
N VAL A 388 -8.17 15.66 -8.48
CA VAL A 388 -8.84 15.21 -9.71
C VAL A 388 -7.95 14.18 -10.38
N TYR A 389 -6.86 14.62 -11.02
CA TYR A 389 -5.89 13.75 -11.69
C TYR A 389 -4.52 13.73 -11.00
N GLY A 390 -4.42 14.13 -9.73
CA GLY A 390 -3.13 14.20 -9.02
C GLY A 390 -2.23 15.35 -9.47
N GLY A 391 -2.78 16.41 -10.07
CA GLY A 391 -2.01 17.51 -10.63
C GLY A 391 -1.16 18.27 -9.60
N PHE A 392 -1.66 18.42 -8.36
CA PHE A 392 -0.86 19.01 -7.27
C PHE A 392 0.39 18.15 -6.97
N ALA A 393 0.21 16.84 -6.82
CA ALA A 393 1.33 15.91 -6.60
C ALA A 393 2.33 15.91 -7.77
N ALA A 394 1.83 15.98 -9.01
CA ALA A 394 2.69 16.09 -10.18
C ALA A 394 3.49 17.39 -10.23
N ALA A 395 2.89 18.52 -9.82
CA ALA A 395 3.56 19.81 -9.77
C ALA A 395 4.62 19.92 -8.66
N MET A 396 4.56 19.04 -7.66
CA MET A 396 5.47 19.01 -6.51
C MET A 396 6.45 17.83 -6.57
N ILE A 397 6.55 17.12 -7.70
CA ILE A 397 7.26 15.84 -7.79
C ILE A 397 8.76 15.94 -7.49
N ASP A 398 9.36 17.08 -7.83
CA ASP A 398 10.81 17.34 -7.66
C ASP A 398 11.13 17.90 -6.27
N ASP A 399 10.12 18.18 -5.45
CA ASP A 399 10.30 18.62 -4.08
C ASP A 399 10.48 17.42 -3.13
N PRO A 400 11.08 17.60 -1.94
CA PRO A 400 11.28 16.52 -0.97
C PRO A 400 9.97 16.11 -0.27
N ILE A 401 8.83 16.13 -0.96
CA ILE A 401 7.51 15.82 -0.42
C ILE A 401 6.92 14.57 -1.08
N TRP A 402 5.92 13.98 -0.44
CA TRP A 402 5.03 13.05 -1.10
C TRP A 402 3.59 13.45 -0.81
N VAL A 403 2.70 13.13 -1.74
CA VAL A 403 1.30 13.54 -1.65
C VAL A 403 0.40 12.30 -1.61
N MET A 404 -0.41 12.19 -0.56
CA MET A 404 -1.57 11.32 -0.53
C MET A 404 -2.70 12.01 -1.31
N ASN A 405 -3.00 11.50 -2.50
CA ASN A 405 -4.08 12.05 -3.34
C ASN A 405 -5.42 11.45 -2.89
N ILE A 406 -6.36 12.28 -2.46
CA ILE A 406 -7.68 11.84 -1.98
C ILE A 406 -8.74 12.14 -3.04
N VAL A 407 -9.46 11.09 -3.45
CA VAL A 407 -10.65 11.20 -4.32
C VAL A 407 -11.89 10.92 -3.47
N SER A 408 -12.86 11.85 -3.49
CA SER A 408 -14.10 11.68 -2.74
C SER A 408 -14.88 10.46 -3.24
N SER A 409 -15.39 9.63 -2.33
CA SER A 409 -16.28 8.51 -2.69
C SER A 409 -17.64 8.97 -3.23
N TYR A 410 -17.99 10.24 -3.04
CA TYR A 410 -19.23 10.85 -3.55
C TYR A 410 -19.02 11.58 -4.90
N GLY A 411 -17.77 11.70 -5.35
CA GLY A 411 -17.41 12.40 -6.58
C GLY A 411 -17.11 11.46 -7.75
N PRO A 412 -16.68 12.03 -8.90
CA PRO A 412 -16.17 11.24 -10.02
C PRO A 412 -15.00 10.36 -9.59
N ASN A 413 -15.03 9.09 -9.98
CA ASN A 413 -14.01 8.12 -9.61
C ASN A 413 -12.73 8.28 -10.45
N THR A 414 -11.92 9.30 -10.15
CA THR A 414 -10.70 9.63 -10.91
C THR A 414 -9.42 8.98 -10.36
N LEU A 415 -9.50 8.20 -9.28
CA LEU A 415 -8.31 7.69 -8.60
C LEU A 415 -7.48 6.74 -9.47
N SER A 416 -8.12 6.03 -10.42
CA SER A 416 -7.44 5.17 -11.40
C SER A 416 -6.42 5.95 -12.25
N VAL A 417 -6.79 7.17 -12.66
CA VAL A 417 -5.93 8.09 -13.42
C VAL A 417 -4.71 8.51 -12.60
N VAL A 418 -4.88 8.77 -11.29
CA VAL A 418 -3.76 9.11 -10.38
C VAL A 418 -2.71 8.00 -10.35
N TYR A 419 -3.15 6.75 -10.23
CA TYR A 419 -2.24 5.60 -10.20
C TYR A 419 -1.54 5.36 -11.56
N ASP A 420 -2.23 5.58 -12.68
CA ASP A 420 -1.60 5.49 -14.00
C ASP A 420 -0.50 6.54 -14.20
N ARG A 421 -0.62 7.73 -13.59
CA ARG A 421 0.45 8.74 -13.58
C ARG A 421 1.68 8.33 -12.76
N GLY A 422 1.62 7.29 -11.94
CA GLY A 422 2.74 6.94 -11.03
C GLY A 422 2.71 7.63 -9.69
N LEU A 423 1.52 8.01 -9.26
CA LEU A 423 1.23 8.61 -7.96
C LEU A 423 0.42 7.62 -7.11
N ILE A 424 0.27 7.94 -5.82
CA ILE A 424 -0.49 7.14 -4.86
C ILE A 424 -1.68 7.94 -4.31
N GLY A 425 -2.71 7.23 -3.86
CA GLY A 425 -3.89 7.86 -3.29
C GLY A 425 -4.90 6.86 -2.75
N THR A 426 -5.97 7.37 -2.16
CA THR A 426 -7.06 6.55 -1.58
C THR A 426 -8.40 7.25 -1.77
N TYR A 427 -9.48 6.45 -1.80
CA TYR A 427 -10.82 7.00 -1.63
C TYR A 427 -11.02 7.51 -0.19
N HIS A 428 -11.87 8.52 -0.02
CA HIS A 428 -12.35 8.99 1.29
C HIS A 428 -13.71 9.68 1.21
N ASP A 429 -14.51 9.66 2.27
CA ASP A 429 -15.85 10.26 2.38
C ASP A 429 -15.91 11.43 3.38
N TRP A 430 -14.90 12.31 3.32
CA TRP A 430 -14.62 13.33 4.34
C TRP A 430 -15.85 14.15 4.79
#